data_AF-A0A1I5APD9-F1
#
_entry.id   AF-A0A1I5APD9-F1
#
_cell.length_a   1.000
_cell.length_b   1.000
_cell.length_c   1.000
_cell.angle_alpha   90.00
_cell.angle_beta   90.00
_cell.angle_gamma   90.00
#
_symmetry.space_group_name_H-M   'P 1'
#
loop_
_entity.id
_entity.type
_entity.pdbx_description
1 polymer ?
#
loop_
_entity_poly.entity_id
_entity_poly.type
_entity_poly.pdbx_seq_one_letter_code
_entity_poly.pdbx_strand_id
1 'polypeptide(L)'
;MKKIILYTFCILSMSSMAQRGINYSAILKDNAGNLLANQNVSLEFSIFQGLSQNLVYTETHSATTNENGYVSVVIGNGTITFIDGNGVSFESDRHFIETKLDSGSGLVSLGITEIQTVPYAIHSESAKRITGTVNNLSDADQDTTIKVENIADSDKVEIQSNGTTELVLDQTGLIIGSSEKAYNTSLLNSKRMFYDKEKSAFRGGFNNNENWDDANVGLYSFAYGFNAEATGQQSIAFGANTLASDGRSFAIGYETQSLGRDAFVGGWQSIASGDETFVYGDNNIAYGVGSFATGRYTYTIHPYSSVFGSGTKSTGQNSMTVGQHNLDSSNSLFVVGNGTSDTNRSNAFQVKNDGTVLLPNLANGETQDLQLDADGAVIVKPIQTKKLVLSGLNLVPEGESFEYIKSSNGLAVLQSGNWFMPINLPEGAIIKRLSFIYKDTSVANVTFSLIRTSLTTGSTTTLYTYNSINSGNTFQTINSDELTIPIANFSNYVLNMITGNNLDALRAIRVEYLEP
;
A
#
# COMPACT_ATOMS: atom_id res chain seq x y z
N MET A 1 -53.51 -8.84 41.90
CA MET A 1 -53.76 -10.06 41.10
C MET A 1 -52.42 -10.68 40.79
N LYS A 2 -52.15 -11.83 41.42
CA LYS A 2 -50.90 -12.59 41.35
C LYS A 2 -50.90 -13.46 40.09
N LYS A 3 -49.81 -13.48 39.32
CA LYS A 3 -49.50 -14.58 38.38
C LYS A 3 -48.01 -14.88 38.47
N ILE A 4 -47.64 -15.70 39.46
CA ILE A 4 -46.36 -16.41 39.51
C ILE A 4 -46.53 -17.60 38.57
N ILE A 5 -45.83 -17.59 37.43
CA ILE A 5 -45.77 -18.71 36.50
C ILE A 5 -44.64 -19.61 37.01
N LEU A 6 -45.03 -20.70 37.66
CA LEU A 6 -44.16 -21.77 38.12
C LEU A 6 -43.82 -22.67 36.92
N TYR A 7 -42.62 -22.53 36.37
CA TYR A 7 -42.08 -23.49 35.41
C TYR A 7 -41.54 -24.71 36.17
N THR A 8 -42.40 -25.71 36.35
CA THR A 8 -41.97 -27.04 36.79
C THR A 8 -41.24 -27.72 35.63
N PHE A 9 -39.92 -27.77 35.71
CA PHE A 9 -39.07 -28.51 34.78
C PHE A 9 -39.23 -30.01 35.07
N CYS A 10 -40.03 -30.70 34.25
CA CYS A 10 -40.09 -32.16 34.26
C CYS A 10 -38.74 -32.73 33.81
N ILE A 11 -37.93 -33.14 34.77
CA ILE A 11 -36.78 -34.02 34.52
C ILE A 11 -37.35 -35.38 34.11
N LEU A 12 -37.53 -35.59 32.81
CA LEU A 12 -37.66 -36.92 32.24
C LEU A 12 -36.25 -37.53 32.23
N SER A 13 -35.90 -38.18 33.34
CA SER A 13 -34.82 -39.15 33.37
C SER A 13 -35.18 -40.30 32.42
N MET A 14 -34.64 -40.26 31.20
CA MET A 14 -34.50 -41.45 30.37
C MET A 14 -33.52 -42.39 31.07
N SER A 15 -34.02 -43.18 32.01
CA SER A 15 -33.32 -44.37 32.47
C SER A 15 -33.32 -45.37 31.30
N SER A 16 -32.16 -45.54 30.69
CA SER A 16 -31.89 -46.70 29.85
C SER A 16 -32.10 -47.95 30.70
N MET A 17 -33.19 -48.67 30.47
CA MET A 17 -33.40 -49.97 31.12
C MET A 17 -32.42 -50.97 30.50
N ALA A 18 -31.27 -51.13 31.13
CA ALA A 18 -30.33 -52.21 30.84
C ALA A 18 -30.92 -53.53 31.36
N GLN A 19 -30.93 -54.54 30.49
CA GLN A 19 -31.26 -55.96 30.66
C GLN A 19 -32.32 -56.36 31.70
N ARG A 20 -33.49 -56.78 31.21
CA ARG A 20 -34.58 -57.38 31.98
C ARG A 20 -34.23 -58.81 32.43
N GLY A 21 -33.45 -58.91 33.51
CA GLY A 21 -33.26 -60.11 34.31
C GLY A 21 -32.39 -61.22 33.71
N ILE A 22 -32.12 -62.26 34.52
CA ILE A 22 -31.32 -63.44 34.18
C ILE A 22 -32.26 -64.63 34.01
N ASN A 23 -32.31 -65.24 32.82
CA ASN A 23 -33.11 -66.45 32.61
C ASN A 23 -32.57 -67.61 33.44
N TYR A 24 -33.43 -68.24 34.24
CA TYR A 24 -33.14 -69.45 35.01
C TYR A 24 -34.06 -70.57 34.56
N SER A 25 -33.52 -71.77 34.39
CA SER A 25 -34.29 -72.95 34.00
C SER A 25 -33.71 -74.19 34.65
N ALA A 26 -34.57 -75.00 35.26
CA ALA A 26 -34.16 -76.18 36.00
C ALA A 26 -35.22 -77.29 35.93
N ILE A 27 -34.79 -78.53 36.18
CA ILE A 27 -35.68 -79.67 36.44
C ILE A 27 -35.67 -79.92 37.93
N LEU A 28 -36.83 -79.83 38.56
CA LEU A 28 -36.98 -79.96 40.00
C LEU A 28 -37.36 -81.38 40.39
N LYS A 29 -36.73 -81.89 41.45
CA LYS A 29 -36.95 -83.22 42.01
C LYS A 29 -37.20 -83.13 43.51
N ASP A 30 -37.93 -84.09 44.05
CA ASP A 30 -38.09 -84.27 45.50
C ASP A 30 -36.84 -84.90 46.13
N ASN A 31 -36.83 -84.99 47.46
CA ASN A 31 -35.71 -85.58 48.22
C ASN A 31 -35.52 -87.10 47.99
N ALA A 32 -36.48 -87.77 47.36
CA ALA A 32 -36.39 -89.17 46.94
C ALA A 32 -35.92 -89.30 45.46
N GLY A 33 -35.69 -88.18 44.77
CA GLY A 33 -35.25 -88.13 43.37
C GLY A 33 -36.37 -88.19 42.32
N ASN A 34 -37.64 -88.20 42.73
CA ASN A 34 -38.77 -88.17 41.81
C ASN A 34 -38.99 -86.76 41.26
N LEU A 35 -39.51 -86.65 40.03
CA LEU A 35 -39.82 -85.36 39.42
C LEU A 35 -40.98 -84.68 40.15
N LEU A 36 -40.84 -83.39 40.45
CA LEU A 36 -41.93 -82.56 40.94
C LEU A 36 -42.78 -82.13 39.74
N ALA A 37 -43.60 -83.03 39.18
CA ALA A 37 -44.37 -82.81 37.96
C ALA A 37 -45.71 -82.10 38.23
N ASN A 38 -46.04 -81.07 37.45
CA ASN A 38 -47.30 -80.30 37.55
C ASN A 38 -47.59 -79.74 38.97
N GLN A 39 -46.55 -79.36 39.71
CA GLN A 39 -46.68 -78.84 41.07
C GLN A 39 -46.40 -77.34 41.14
N ASN A 40 -47.11 -76.65 42.02
CA ASN A 40 -46.80 -75.26 42.34
C ASN A 40 -45.63 -75.24 43.33
N VAL A 41 -44.55 -74.56 42.95
CA VAL A 41 -43.31 -74.47 43.72
C VAL A 41 -42.97 -73.00 43.95
N SER A 42 -42.27 -72.73 45.05
CA SER A 42 -41.67 -71.42 45.29
C SER A 42 -40.15 -71.51 45.18
N LEU A 43 -39.55 -70.61 44.41
CA LEU A 43 -38.10 -70.48 44.27
C LEU A 43 -37.65 -69.19 44.95
N GLU A 44 -36.57 -69.26 45.70
CA GLU A 44 -35.87 -68.09 46.23
C GLU A 44 -34.47 -68.02 45.62
N PHE A 45 -34.10 -66.85 45.10
CA PHE A 45 -32.77 -66.58 44.57
C PHE A 45 -32.09 -65.54 45.45
N SER A 46 -30.91 -65.86 45.96
CA SER A 46 -30.07 -64.92 46.72
C SER A 46 -28.75 -64.69 45.99
N ILE A 47 -28.37 -63.43 45.78
CA ILE A 47 -27.08 -63.06 45.18
C ILE A 47 -26.14 -62.57 46.27
N PHE A 48 -24.94 -63.14 46.27
CA PHE A 48 -23.85 -62.80 47.16
C PHE A 48 -22.70 -62.16 46.39
N GLN A 49 -22.09 -61.13 46.96
CA GLN A 49 -20.97 -60.40 46.40
C GLN A 49 -19.67 -60.72 47.14
N GLY A 50 -18.61 -60.95 46.36
CA GLY A 50 -17.25 -61.15 46.84
C GLY A 50 -17.01 -62.54 47.44
N LEU A 51 -15.73 -62.83 47.75
CA LEU A 51 -15.33 -64.11 48.36
C LEU A 51 -15.90 -64.33 49.77
N SER A 52 -16.24 -63.24 50.46
CA SER A 52 -16.87 -63.27 51.78
C SER A 52 -18.37 -63.57 51.73
N GLN A 53 -18.96 -63.71 50.54
CA GLN A 53 -20.38 -63.98 50.31
C GLN A 53 -21.30 -63.00 51.06
N ASN A 54 -21.12 -61.70 50.83
CA ASN A 54 -22.01 -60.69 51.39
C ASN A 54 -23.35 -60.72 50.64
N LEU A 55 -24.48 -60.92 51.33
CA LEU A 55 -25.80 -60.92 50.69
C LEU A 55 -26.15 -59.51 50.18
N VAL A 56 -26.44 -59.39 48.89
CA VAL A 56 -26.77 -58.09 48.24
C VAL A 56 -28.18 -58.05 47.63
N TYR A 57 -28.79 -59.21 47.39
CA TYR A 57 -30.12 -59.29 46.78
C TYR A 57 -30.80 -60.62 47.09
N THR A 58 -32.10 -60.60 47.36
CA THR A 58 -32.95 -61.78 47.44
C THR A 58 -34.31 -61.51 46.80
N GLU A 59 -34.81 -62.46 46.02
CA GLU A 59 -36.16 -62.44 45.48
C GLU A 59 -36.82 -63.82 45.52
N THR A 60 -38.15 -63.82 45.43
CA THR A 60 -38.98 -65.03 45.41
C THR A 60 -39.84 -65.10 44.16
N HIS A 61 -40.07 -66.32 43.66
CA HIS A 61 -40.93 -66.62 42.52
C HIS A 61 -41.88 -67.74 42.88
N SER A 62 -43.15 -67.61 42.50
CA SER A 62 -44.08 -68.74 42.47
C SER A 62 -44.25 -69.21 41.04
N ALA A 63 -43.98 -70.48 40.78
CA ALA A 63 -44.05 -71.05 39.44
C ALA A 63 -44.65 -72.46 39.48
N THR A 64 -45.24 -72.91 38.38
CA THR A 64 -45.75 -74.29 38.25
C THR A 64 -44.82 -75.08 37.33
N THR A 65 -44.32 -76.21 37.80
CA THR A 65 -43.52 -77.13 36.97
C THR A 65 -44.37 -77.81 35.91
N ASN A 66 -43.77 -78.23 34.79
CA ASN A 66 -44.48 -79.05 33.79
C ASN A 66 -44.44 -80.56 34.15
N GLU A 67 -44.97 -81.42 33.26
CA GLU A 67 -44.99 -82.88 33.42
C GLU A 67 -43.60 -83.51 33.62
N ASN A 68 -42.54 -82.84 33.15
CA ASN A 68 -41.15 -83.29 33.30
C ASN A 68 -40.44 -82.64 34.51
N GLY A 69 -41.17 -81.94 35.38
CA GLY A 69 -40.59 -81.21 36.51
C GLY A 69 -39.81 -79.95 36.10
N TYR A 70 -39.91 -79.51 34.84
CA TYR A 70 -39.20 -78.33 34.34
C TYR A 70 -39.88 -77.03 34.76
N VAL A 71 -39.08 -76.06 35.19
CA VAL A 71 -39.48 -74.70 35.53
C VAL A 71 -38.58 -73.70 34.82
N SER A 72 -39.16 -72.57 34.40
CA SER A 72 -38.44 -71.45 33.80
C SER A 72 -38.92 -70.15 34.43
N VAL A 73 -37.99 -69.37 34.99
CA VAL A 73 -38.26 -68.08 35.62
C VAL A 73 -37.17 -67.09 35.21
N VAL A 74 -37.45 -65.79 35.31
CA VAL A 74 -36.48 -64.74 35.00
C VAL A 74 -36.12 -64.04 36.29
N ILE A 75 -34.88 -64.22 36.73
CA ILE A 75 -34.35 -63.62 37.95
C ILE A 75 -34.30 -62.10 37.75
N GLY A 76 -34.90 -61.33 38.66
CA GLY A 76 -35.12 -59.89 38.53
C GLY A 76 -36.58 -59.50 38.20
N ASN A 77 -37.44 -60.47 37.89
CA ASN A 77 -38.89 -60.27 37.73
C ASN A 77 -39.71 -60.83 38.91
N GLY A 78 -39.05 -61.32 39.95
CA GLY A 78 -39.70 -61.90 41.14
C GLY A 78 -40.17 -60.84 42.14
N THR A 79 -40.68 -61.31 43.27
CA THR A 79 -40.94 -60.43 44.41
C THR A 79 -39.66 -60.27 45.21
N ILE A 80 -39.05 -59.09 45.13
CA ILE A 80 -37.83 -58.75 45.89
C ILE A 80 -38.15 -58.79 47.38
N THR A 81 -37.40 -59.58 48.14
CA THR A 81 -37.50 -59.67 49.61
C THR A 81 -36.33 -58.96 50.28
N PHE A 82 -35.20 -58.77 49.58
CA PHE A 82 -34.06 -58.00 50.05
C PHE A 82 -33.30 -57.38 48.86
N ILE A 83 -32.85 -56.15 49.02
CA ILE A 83 -31.89 -55.49 48.12
C ILE A 83 -31.02 -54.56 48.96
N ASP A 84 -29.70 -54.63 48.78
CA ASP A 84 -28.79 -53.66 49.40
C ASP A 84 -29.06 -52.25 48.86
N GLY A 85 -28.76 -51.20 49.63
CA GLY A 85 -29.05 -49.81 49.27
C GLY A 85 -28.40 -49.34 47.96
N ASN A 86 -27.38 -50.06 47.49
CA ASN A 86 -26.69 -49.81 46.23
C ASN A 86 -27.13 -50.74 45.08
N GLY A 87 -28.07 -51.65 45.33
CA GLY A 87 -28.42 -52.73 44.40
C GLY A 87 -27.29 -53.76 44.22
N VAL A 88 -27.37 -54.56 43.16
CA VAL A 88 -26.31 -55.52 42.80
C VAL A 88 -25.32 -54.86 41.84
N SER A 89 -24.10 -54.58 42.30
CA SER A 89 -23.03 -54.05 41.45
C SER A 89 -22.18 -55.18 40.86
N PHE A 90 -22.32 -55.44 39.55
CA PHE A 90 -21.51 -56.43 38.84
C PHE A 90 -20.11 -55.90 38.43
N GLU A 91 -19.63 -54.79 39.01
CA GLU A 91 -18.48 -54.01 38.51
C GLU A 91 -17.10 -54.61 38.81
N SER A 92 -16.89 -55.25 39.97
CA SER A 92 -15.53 -55.67 40.39
C SER A 92 -15.45 -57.01 41.11
N ASP A 93 -16.53 -57.41 41.78
CA ASP A 93 -16.52 -58.62 42.59
C ASP A 93 -17.11 -59.82 41.84
N ARG A 94 -16.66 -61.01 42.24
CA ARG A 94 -17.34 -62.25 41.85
C ARG A 94 -18.71 -62.31 42.53
N HIS A 95 -19.70 -62.75 41.76
CA HIS A 95 -21.06 -62.89 42.24
C HIS A 95 -21.42 -64.37 42.32
N PHE A 96 -22.11 -64.75 43.39
CA PHE A 96 -22.60 -66.10 43.60
C PHE A 96 -24.11 -66.06 43.73
N ILE A 97 -24.81 -67.05 43.19
CA ILE A 97 -26.24 -67.20 43.33
C ILE A 97 -26.56 -68.48 44.10
N GLU A 98 -27.32 -68.34 45.18
CA GLU A 98 -27.97 -69.45 45.88
C GLU A 98 -29.40 -69.59 45.36
N THR A 99 -29.78 -70.82 45.03
CA THR A 99 -31.17 -71.16 44.70
C THR A 99 -31.76 -72.00 45.81
N LYS A 100 -32.91 -71.60 46.37
CA LYS A 100 -33.70 -72.43 47.29
C LYS A 100 -35.05 -72.77 46.68
N LEU A 101 -35.54 -73.96 47.01
CA LEU A 101 -36.82 -74.49 46.55
C LEU A 101 -37.71 -74.80 47.75
N ASP A 102 -38.95 -74.35 47.71
CA ASP A 102 -40.03 -74.84 48.54
C ASP A 102 -41.03 -75.61 47.68
N SER A 103 -41.22 -76.88 48.01
CA SER A 103 -42.19 -77.80 47.39
C SER A 103 -43.42 -78.07 48.30
N GLY A 104 -43.60 -77.27 49.36
CA GLY A 104 -44.68 -77.37 50.34
C GLY A 104 -44.23 -77.68 51.77
N SER A 105 -42.92 -77.78 52.02
CA SER A 105 -42.33 -78.13 53.32
C SER A 105 -41.29 -77.11 53.83
N GLY A 106 -41.22 -75.94 53.21
CA GLY A 106 -40.25 -74.89 53.50
C GLY A 106 -39.08 -74.88 52.51
N LEU A 107 -38.31 -73.78 52.54
CA LEU A 107 -37.19 -73.54 51.62
C LEU A 107 -35.99 -74.45 51.92
N VAL A 108 -35.56 -75.20 50.90
CA VAL A 108 -34.36 -76.05 50.91
C VAL A 108 -33.36 -75.52 49.88
N SER A 109 -32.10 -75.35 50.26
CA SER A 109 -31.05 -74.90 49.34
C SER A 109 -30.67 -75.99 48.34
N LEU A 110 -30.69 -75.63 47.05
CA LEU A 110 -30.26 -76.47 45.92
C LEU A 110 -28.78 -76.26 45.57
N GLY A 111 -28.10 -75.32 46.24
CA GLY A 111 -26.69 -75.04 46.07
C GLY A 111 -26.39 -73.57 45.72
N ILE A 112 -25.11 -73.24 45.84
CA ILE A 112 -24.54 -71.93 45.52
C ILE A 112 -23.63 -72.08 44.31
N THR A 113 -23.83 -71.26 43.28
CA THR A 113 -23.03 -71.29 42.04
C THR A 113 -22.51 -69.91 41.69
N GLU A 114 -21.27 -69.82 41.17
CA GLU A 114 -20.71 -68.54 40.71
C GLU A 114 -21.36 -68.11 39.39
N ILE A 115 -21.83 -66.86 39.33
CA ILE A 115 -22.31 -66.24 38.10
C ILE A 115 -21.09 -65.89 37.24
N GLN A 116 -20.94 -66.55 36.10
CA GLN A 116 -19.90 -66.23 35.15
C GLN A 116 -20.30 -64.98 34.35
N THR A 117 -19.42 -63.97 34.29
CA THR A 117 -19.68 -62.71 33.59
C THR A 117 -19.81 -62.93 32.08
N VAL A 118 -20.87 -62.36 31.47
CA VAL A 118 -21.06 -62.40 30.01
C VAL A 118 -20.17 -61.35 29.34
N PRO A 119 -19.48 -61.64 28.21
CA PRO A 119 -18.54 -60.72 27.55
C PRO A 119 -19.10 -59.33 27.20
N TYR A 120 -20.42 -59.18 27.05
CA TYR A 120 -21.06 -57.87 26.78
C TYR A 120 -21.06 -56.91 27.98
N ALA A 121 -20.99 -57.40 29.22
CA ALA A 121 -20.88 -56.55 30.40
C ALA A 121 -19.50 -55.86 30.47
N ILE A 122 -18.46 -56.48 29.92
CA ILE A 122 -17.09 -55.94 29.88
C ILE A 122 -16.97 -54.86 28.79
N HIS A 123 -17.66 -55.02 27.65
CA HIS A 123 -17.64 -54.01 26.57
C HIS A 123 -18.49 -52.76 26.84
N SER A 124 -19.35 -52.76 27.86
CA SER A 124 -20.07 -51.55 28.30
C SER A 124 -19.14 -50.50 28.93
N GLU A 125 -17.90 -50.87 29.29
CA GLU A 125 -16.89 -49.96 29.82
C GLU A 125 -16.36 -49.00 28.75
N SER A 126 -16.12 -49.49 27.51
CA SER A 126 -15.55 -48.67 26.43
C SER A 126 -16.58 -47.88 25.63
N ALA A 127 -17.88 -48.09 25.86
CA ALA A 127 -18.98 -47.46 25.11
C ALA A 127 -19.83 -46.48 25.95
N LYS A 128 -19.33 -45.99 27.10
CA LYS A 128 -19.95 -44.84 27.76
C LYS A 128 -19.76 -43.64 26.83
N ARG A 129 -20.84 -43.22 26.16
CA ARG A 129 -20.95 -41.86 25.59
C ARG A 129 -20.37 -40.91 26.63
N ILE A 130 -19.34 -40.15 26.23
CA ILE A 130 -18.72 -39.14 27.08
C ILE A 130 -19.80 -38.09 27.40
N THR A 131 -20.45 -38.25 28.53
CA THR A 131 -21.38 -37.29 29.11
C THR A 131 -20.76 -36.86 30.44
N GLY A 132 -19.81 -35.93 30.35
CA GLY A 132 -19.01 -35.42 31.47
C GLY A 132 -17.66 -34.86 31.00
N THR A 133 -16.94 -34.19 31.92
CA THR A 133 -15.57 -33.70 31.68
C THR A 133 -14.62 -34.86 31.43
N VAL A 134 -13.88 -34.80 30.32
CA VAL A 134 -12.79 -35.74 30.05
C VAL A 134 -11.50 -35.11 30.51
N ASN A 135 -11.06 -35.48 31.71
CA ASN A 135 -9.79 -34.99 32.25
C ASN A 135 -8.57 -35.75 31.72
N ASN A 136 -8.77 -36.86 30.97
CA ASN A 136 -7.72 -37.81 30.59
C ASN A 136 -7.88 -38.32 29.14
N LEU A 137 -8.01 -37.44 28.15
CA LEU A 137 -7.70 -37.82 26.76
C LEU A 137 -6.17 -37.97 26.69
N SER A 138 -5.69 -39.18 26.90
CA SER A 138 -4.26 -39.52 26.88
C SER A 138 -3.85 -39.87 25.45
N ASP A 139 -2.84 -39.18 24.93
CA ASP A 139 -1.97 -39.72 23.87
C ASP A 139 -1.15 -40.90 24.42
N ALA A 140 -0.79 -41.85 23.57
CA ALA A 140 -0.04 -43.05 23.95
C ALA A 140 1.38 -42.74 24.44
N ASP A 141 1.95 -41.62 24.03
CA ASP A 141 3.26 -41.10 24.46
C ASP A 141 3.18 -39.93 25.45
N GLN A 142 1.96 -39.51 25.83
CA GLN A 142 1.65 -38.43 26.79
C GLN A 142 2.21 -37.04 26.41
N ASP A 143 2.51 -36.77 25.15
CA ASP A 143 3.05 -35.46 24.74
C ASP A 143 1.96 -34.39 24.49
N THR A 144 0.72 -34.84 24.28
CA THR A 144 -0.42 -34.01 23.88
C THR A 144 -1.60 -34.22 24.85
N THR A 145 -2.11 -33.13 25.42
CA THR A 145 -3.32 -33.14 26.26
C THR A 145 -4.35 -32.14 25.74
N ILE A 146 -5.61 -32.57 25.59
CA ILE A 146 -6.75 -31.68 25.31
C ILE A 146 -7.45 -31.42 26.63
N LYS A 147 -7.32 -30.19 27.15
CA LYS A 147 -8.02 -29.76 28.36
C LYS A 147 -9.30 -29.05 27.94
N VAL A 148 -10.45 -29.63 28.28
CA VAL A 148 -11.75 -28.95 28.27
C VAL A 148 -12.04 -28.61 29.72
N GLU A 149 -11.87 -27.35 30.10
CA GLU A 149 -11.97 -26.94 31.50
C GLU A 149 -13.40 -27.19 32.05
N ASN A 150 -13.49 -27.56 33.33
CA ASN A 150 -14.74 -27.71 34.09
C ASN A 150 -14.65 -26.97 35.44
N ILE A 151 -14.45 -25.65 35.38
CA ILE A 151 -14.64 -24.75 36.53
C ILE A 151 -15.18 -23.39 36.06
N ALA A 152 -16.43 -23.16 36.44
CA ALA A 152 -17.21 -21.94 36.69
C ALA A 152 -16.94 -20.53 36.07
N ASP A 153 -15.93 -20.22 35.25
CA ASP A 153 -15.90 -18.85 34.65
C ASP A 153 -15.16 -18.63 33.31
N SER A 154 -14.68 -19.66 32.61
CA SER A 154 -14.33 -19.51 31.19
C SER A 154 -14.37 -20.83 30.44
N ASP A 155 -15.29 -20.97 29.48
CA ASP A 155 -15.33 -22.09 28.54
C ASP A 155 -14.09 -22.04 27.62
N LYS A 156 -12.94 -22.54 28.11
CA LYS A 156 -11.66 -22.57 27.39
C LYS A 156 -11.30 -24.00 27.00
N VAL A 157 -10.88 -24.17 25.75
CA VAL A 157 -10.21 -25.36 25.25
C VAL A 157 -8.74 -25.02 25.04
N GLU A 158 -7.85 -25.83 25.63
CA GLU A 158 -6.41 -25.61 25.54
C GLU A 158 -5.68 -26.90 25.13
N ILE A 159 -4.75 -26.75 24.17
CA ILE A 159 -3.80 -27.79 23.76
C ILE A 159 -2.41 -27.37 24.23
N GLN A 160 -1.78 -28.24 25.01
CA GLN A 160 -0.43 -28.04 25.52
C GLN A 160 0.49 -29.16 25.03
N SER A 161 1.74 -28.82 24.72
CA SER A 161 2.83 -29.77 24.45
C SER A 161 4.03 -29.44 25.32
N ASN A 162 4.58 -30.41 26.04
CA ASN A 162 5.75 -30.25 26.92
C ASN A 162 5.64 -29.05 27.91
N GLY A 163 4.43 -28.75 28.39
CA GLY A 163 4.16 -27.63 29.31
C GLY A 163 4.07 -26.25 28.65
N THR A 164 4.12 -26.16 27.32
CA THR A 164 3.89 -24.94 26.54
C THR A 164 2.49 -24.98 25.93
N THR A 165 1.76 -23.86 25.99
CA THR A 165 0.45 -23.72 25.35
C THR A 165 0.62 -23.47 23.86
N GLU A 166 0.08 -24.39 23.04
CA GLU A 166 0.18 -24.32 21.59
C GLU A 166 -1.10 -23.77 20.94
N LEU A 167 -2.27 -24.05 21.52
CA LEU A 167 -3.56 -23.55 21.03
C LEU A 167 -4.52 -23.27 22.18
N VAL A 168 -5.20 -22.13 22.11
CA VAL A 168 -6.27 -21.71 23.02
C VAL A 168 -7.49 -21.32 22.20
N LEU A 169 -8.65 -21.83 22.58
CA LEU A 169 -9.95 -21.37 22.08
C LEU A 169 -10.84 -21.01 23.27
N ASP A 170 -11.37 -19.80 23.29
CA ASP A 170 -12.32 -19.34 24.31
C ASP A 170 -13.39 -18.40 23.71
N GLN A 171 -14.20 -17.78 24.56
CA GLN A 171 -15.24 -16.83 24.12
C GLN A 171 -14.69 -15.57 23.44
N THR A 172 -13.44 -15.22 23.72
CA THR A 172 -12.75 -14.01 23.23
C THR A 172 -12.03 -14.26 21.90
N GLY A 173 -11.79 -15.53 21.52
CA GLY A 173 -11.17 -15.85 20.25
C GLY A 173 -10.37 -17.16 20.19
N LEU A 174 -9.46 -17.20 19.21
CA LEU A 174 -8.51 -18.29 18.97
C LEU A 174 -7.09 -17.73 19.11
N ILE A 175 -6.19 -18.44 19.79
CA ILE A 175 -4.77 -18.12 19.92
C ILE A 175 -3.96 -19.37 19.56
N ILE A 176 -2.88 -19.21 18.81
CA ILE A 176 -1.92 -20.25 18.44
C ILE A 176 -0.51 -19.77 18.75
N GLY A 177 0.31 -20.64 19.34
CA GLY A 177 1.70 -20.35 19.74
C GLY A 177 1.83 -19.45 20.97
N SER A 178 0.74 -19.26 21.73
CA SER A 178 0.77 -18.59 23.03
C SER A 178 -0.44 -18.94 23.90
N SER A 179 -0.30 -18.74 25.20
CA SER A 179 -1.37 -18.87 26.20
C SER A 179 -2.29 -17.65 26.29
N GLU A 180 -1.86 -16.49 25.78
CA GLU A 180 -2.58 -15.22 25.90
C GLU A 180 -2.32 -14.30 24.68
N LYS A 181 -3.20 -13.32 24.48
CA LYS A 181 -3.08 -12.33 23.39
C LYS A 181 -1.96 -11.31 23.67
N ALA A 182 -1.96 -10.83 24.92
CA ALA A 182 -1.04 -9.83 25.43
C ALA A 182 0.41 -10.32 25.37
N TYR A 183 1.33 -9.38 25.34
CA TYR A 183 2.74 -9.69 25.43
C TYR A 183 3.11 -10.23 26.80
N ASN A 184 3.92 -11.28 26.80
CA ASN A 184 4.67 -11.72 27.96
C ASN A 184 6.14 -11.92 27.59
N THR A 185 7.01 -11.89 28.59
CA THR A 185 8.47 -11.93 28.38
C THR A 185 8.99 -13.29 27.92
N SER A 186 8.13 -14.29 27.70
CA SER A 186 8.55 -15.60 27.19
C SER A 186 8.80 -15.52 25.68
N LEU A 187 10.03 -15.77 25.26
CA LEU A 187 10.41 -15.80 23.84
C LEU A 187 9.65 -16.89 23.04
N LEU A 188 9.13 -17.92 23.72
CA LEU A 188 8.29 -18.95 23.11
C LEU A 188 6.99 -18.37 22.55
N ASN A 189 6.46 -17.31 23.17
CA ASN A 189 5.20 -16.66 22.81
C ASN A 189 5.35 -15.55 21.76
N SER A 190 6.58 -15.30 21.29
CA SER A 190 6.81 -14.27 20.28
C SER A 190 6.31 -14.69 18.90
N LYS A 191 6.35 -15.99 18.57
CA LYS A 191 5.80 -16.51 17.32
C LYS A 191 4.36 -16.96 17.55
N ARG A 192 3.41 -16.05 17.38
CA ARG A 192 2.01 -16.33 17.68
C ARG A 192 1.06 -15.80 16.63
N MET A 193 -0.16 -16.32 16.65
CA MET A 193 -1.30 -15.84 15.87
C MET A 193 -2.53 -15.82 16.76
N PHE A 194 -3.38 -14.81 16.62
CA PHE A 194 -4.70 -14.84 17.24
C PHE A 194 -5.76 -14.17 16.38
N TYR A 195 -6.99 -14.64 16.55
CA TYR A 195 -8.19 -13.94 16.12
C TYR A 195 -8.95 -13.47 17.35
N ASP A 196 -9.10 -12.17 17.50
CA ASP A 196 -9.92 -11.55 18.53
C ASP A 196 -11.36 -11.44 18.03
N LYS A 197 -12.27 -12.18 18.65
CA LYS A 197 -13.69 -12.21 18.25
C LYS A 197 -14.43 -10.94 18.64
N GLU A 198 -14.08 -10.31 19.77
CA GLU A 198 -14.73 -9.08 20.25
C GLU A 198 -14.44 -7.92 19.31
N LYS A 199 -13.21 -7.88 18.77
CA LYS A 199 -12.76 -6.85 17.84
C LYS A 199 -12.88 -7.27 16.39
N SER A 200 -13.17 -8.54 16.09
CA SER A 200 -13.05 -9.12 14.75
C SER A 200 -11.69 -8.83 14.10
N ALA A 201 -10.63 -8.94 14.90
CA ALA A 201 -9.28 -8.54 14.53
C ALA A 201 -8.34 -9.74 14.44
N PHE A 202 -7.39 -9.70 13.51
CA PHE A 202 -6.41 -10.77 13.32
C PHE A 202 -4.99 -10.27 13.57
N ARG A 203 -4.19 -11.06 14.30
CA ARG A 203 -2.75 -10.86 14.49
C ARG A 203 -1.99 -12.13 14.14
N GLY A 204 -0.83 -12.02 13.51
CA GLY A 204 0.03 -13.18 13.27
C GLY A 204 1.47 -12.82 12.93
N GLY A 205 2.40 -13.72 13.18
CA GLY A 205 3.82 -13.53 12.87
C GLY A 205 4.70 -13.55 14.11
N PHE A 206 5.62 -12.59 14.21
CA PHE A 206 6.55 -12.47 15.33
C PHE A 206 6.33 -11.16 16.08
N ASN A 207 6.01 -11.20 17.37
CA ASN A 207 5.82 -10.03 18.21
C ASN A 207 6.56 -10.18 19.53
N ASN A 208 7.53 -9.30 19.80
CA ASN A 208 8.36 -9.34 21.01
C ASN A 208 8.18 -8.13 21.93
N ASN A 209 7.08 -7.40 21.79
CA ASN A 209 6.73 -6.24 22.59
C ASN A 209 5.18 -6.14 22.77
N GLU A 210 4.71 -5.05 23.37
CA GLU A 210 3.30 -4.79 23.71
C GLU A 210 2.42 -4.37 22.50
N ASN A 211 2.93 -4.39 21.26
CA ASN A 211 2.20 -3.90 20.07
C ASN A 211 0.90 -4.67 19.77
N TRP A 212 0.71 -5.86 20.36
CA TRP A 212 -0.50 -6.68 20.20
C TRP A 212 -1.34 -6.76 21.49
N ASP A 213 -1.03 -5.96 22.49
CA ASP A 213 -1.88 -5.80 23.67
C ASP A 213 -3.21 -5.17 23.26
N ASP A 214 -4.24 -5.39 24.09
CA ASP A 214 -5.62 -5.05 23.74
C ASP A 214 -5.78 -3.59 23.26
N ALA A 215 -5.09 -2.65 23.90
CA ALA A 215 -5.10 -1.23 23.52
C ALA A 215 -4.58 -0.95 22.10
N ASN A 216 -3.73 -1.82 21.56
CA ASN A 216 -3.10 -1.73 20.24
C ASN A 216 -3.80 -2.63 19.19
N VAL A 217 -4.97 -3.17 19.54
CA VAL A 217 -5.82 -3.94 18.62
C VAL A 217 -7.00 -3.10 18.17
N GLY A 218 -6.97 -2.64 16.91
CA GLY A 218 -8.09 -1.92 16.30
C GLY A 218 -9.27 -2.83 15.96
N LEU A 219 -10.50 -2.29 15.98
CA LEU A 219 -11.70 -3.00 15.55
C LEU A 219 -11.60 -3.36 14.05
N TYR A 220 -11.97 -4.57 13.66
CA TYR A 220 -11.93 -5.08 12.29
C TYR A 220 -10.53 -5.01 11.64
N SER A 221 -9.45 -4.98 12.44
CA SER A 221 -8.09 -4.76 11.97
C SER A 221 -7.35 -6.04 11.61
N PHE A 222 -6.34 -5.93 10.76
CA PHE A 222 -5.45 -7.03 10.40
C PHE A 222 -4.00 -6.61 10.59
N ALA A 223 -3.21 -7.38 11.34
CA ALA A 223 -1.77 -7.21 11.38
C ALA A 223 -1.03 -8.54 11.18
N TYR A 224 -0.03 -8.56 10.30
CA TYR A 224 0.79 -9.76 10.09
C TYR A 224 2.26 -9.44 9.79
N GLY A 225 3.17 -10.10 10.51
CA GLY A 225 4.62 -10.03 10.29
C GLY A 225 5.41 -9.77 11.58
N PHE A 226 6.57 -9.11 11.48
CA PHE A 226 7.45 -8.82 12.63
C PHE A 226 7.03 -7.49 13.27
N ASN A 227 6.49 -7.50 14.49
CA ASN A 227 6.05 -6.29 15.21
C ASN A 227 5.10 -5.38 14.40
N ALA A 228 4.29 -5.95 13.50
CA ALA A 228 3.30 -5.21 12.72
C ALA A 228 2.11 -4.81 13.61
N GLU A 229 1.69 -3.56 13.57
CA GLU A 229 0.73 -2.97 14.51
C GLU A 229 -0.40 -2.25 13.77
N ALA A 230 -1.64 -2.68 14.01
CA ALA A 230 -2.84 -2.12 13.39
C ALA A 230 -3.82 -1.63 14.47
N THR A 231 -3.58 -0.45 15.03
CA THR A 231 -4.39 0.10 16.14
C THR A 231 -5.66 0.80 15.66
N GLY A 232 -5.67 1.28 14.41
CA GLY A 232 -6.83 1.93 13.80
C GLY A 232 -8.00 0.98 13.53
N GLN A 233 -9.23 1.52 13.57
CA GLN A 233 -10.42 0.77 13.14
C GLN A 233 -10.32 0.44 11.64
N GLN A 234 -10.57 -0.80 11.24
CA GLN A 234 -10.47 -1.30 9.86
C GLN A 234 -9.07 -1.11 9.24
N SER A 235 -8.03 -0.93 10.06
CA SER A 235 -6.66 -0.73 9.57
C SER A 235 -5.95 -2.04 9.25
N ILE A 236 -4.94 -1.97 8.39
CA ILE A 236 -4.15 -3.11 7.93
C ILE A 236 -2.66 -2.81 8.07
N ALA A 237 -1.91 -3.65 8.77
CA ALA A 237 -0.45 -3.57 8.90
C ALA A 237 0.21 -4.88 8.46
N PHE A 238 1.06 -4.85 7.44
CA PHE A 238 1.70 -6.07 6.92
C PHE A 238 3.21 -5.91 6.71
N GLY A 239 4.02 -6.79 7.27
CA GLY A 239 5.48 -6.77 7.13
C GLY A 239 6.20 -6.56 8.46
N ALA A 240 7.29 -5.81 8.46
CA ALA A 240 8.16 -5.67 9.63
C ALA A 240 8.14 -4.23 10.18
N ASN A 241 7.87 -4.07 11.47
CA ASN A 241 7.78 -2.78 12.16
C ASN A 241 6.83 -1.79 11.45
N THR A 242 5.72 -2.29 10.90
CA THR A 242 4.72 -1.45 10.24
C THR A 242 3.66 -0.99 11.23
N LEU A 243 3.18 0.25 11.10
CA LEU A 243 2.17 0.84 11.97
C LEU A 243 1.02 1.44 11.14
N ALA A 244 -0.20 0.97 11.36
CA ALA A 244 -1.42 1.52 10.79
C ALA A 244 -2.36 1.99 11.92
N SER A 245 -2.26 3.27 12.29
CA SER A 245 -2.76 3.76 13.58
C SER A 245 -4.10 4.50 13.56
N ASP A 246 -4.58 4.91 12.39
CA ASP A 246 -5.86 5.62 12.25
C ASP A 246 -6.87 4.77 11.45
N GLY A 247 -8.14 5.19 11.45
CA GLY A 247 -9.23 4.51 10.79
C GLY A 247 -8.95 4.26 9.31
N ARG A 248 -9.17 3.02 8.86
CA ARG A 248 -9.02 2.57 7.47
C ARG A 248 -7.61 2.79 6.88
N SER A 249 -6.60 3.00 7.72
CA SER A 249 -5.23 3.19 7.28
C SER A 249 -4.56 1.86 6.89
N PHE A 250 -3.62 1.88 5.96
CA PHE A 250 -2.98 0.69 5.40
C PHE A 250 -1.46 0.88 5.36
N ALA A 251 -0.71 0.09 6.14
CA ALA A 251 0.75 0.10 6.15
C ALA A 251 1.31 -1.25 5.67
N ILE A 252 2.21 -1.24 4.68
CA ILE A 252 2.88 -2.44 4.18
C ILE A 252 4.38 -2.23 3.95
N GLY A 253 5.20 -3.24 4.25
CA GLY A 253 6.64 -3.23 3.99
C GLY A 253 7.49 -3.28 5.25
N TYR A 254 8.52 -2.43 5.34
CA TYR A 254 9.45 -2.40 6.47
C TYR A 254 9.55 -0.99 7.05
N GLU A 255 9.28 -0.84 8.35
CA GLU A 255 9.29 0.44 9.07
C GLU A 255 8.36 1.51 8.49
N THR A 256 7.23 1.11 7.90
CA THR A 256 6.24 2.06 7.35
C THR A 256 5.19 2.48 8.37
N GLN A 257 4.75 3.73 8.32
CA GLN A 257 3.79 4.31 9.27
C GLN A 257 2.65 5.04 8.55
N SER A 258 1.46 4.45 8.58
CA SER A 258 0.21 5.01 8.07
C SER A 258 -0.61 5.60 9.22
N LEU A 259 -0.38 6.89 9.48
CA LEU A 259 -0.88 7.62 10.64
C LEU A 259 -2.13 8.47 10.38
N GLY A 260 -2.45 8.76 9.11
CA GLY A 260 -3.68 9.46 8.71
C GLY A 260 -4.84 8.51 8.44
N ARG A 261 -6.07 8.99 8.60
CA ARG A 261 -7.28 8.23 8.26
C ARG A 261 -7.35 8.01 6.75
N ASP A 262 -7.73 6.81 6.30
CA ASP A 262 -7.74 6.42 4.87
C ASP A 262 -6.38 6.52 4.16
N ALA A 263 -5.28 6.66 4.90
CA ALA A 263 -3.95 6.70 4.32
C ALA A 263 -3.47 5.32 3.88
N PHE A 264 -2.69 5.27 2.81
CA PHE A 264 -1.94 4.10 2.36
C PHE A 264 -0.44 4.39 2.39
N VAL A 265 0.34 3.50 2.97
CA VAL A 265 1.81 3.59 3.03
C VAL A 265 2.44 2.25 2.69
N GLY A 266 3.29 2.23 1.66
CA GLY A 266 4.04 1.04 1.24
C GLY A 266 5.54 1.31 1.08
N GLY A 267 6.36 0.27 1.30
CA GLY A 267 7.80 0.30 0.98
C GLY A 267 8.72 0.24 2.20
N TRP A 268 9.70 1.14 2.29
CA TRP A 268 10.72 1.18 3.35
C TRP A 268 10.71 2.54 4.04
N GLN A 269 10.60 2.57 5.37
CA GLN A 269 10.75 3.79 6.21
C GLN A 269 9.89 4.99 5.79
N SER A 270 8.75 4.75 5.15
CA SER A 270 7.86 5.82 4.67
C SER A 270 6.77 6.14 5.68
N ILE A 271 6.34 7.39 5.75
CA ILE A 271 5.39 7.92 6.72
C ILE A 271 4.32 8.74 6.00
N ALA A 272 3.05 8.48 6.32
CA ALA A 272 1.95 9.34 5.91
C ALA A 272 1.11 9.75 7.12
N SER A 273 1.00 11.04 7.37
CA SER A 273 0.22 11.62 8.49
C SER A 273 -0.98 12.43 8.04
N GLY A 274 -1.07 12.78 6.76
CA GLY A 274 -2.28 13.40 6.21
C GLY A 274 -3.37 12.35 5.96
N ASP A 275 -4.63 12.73 6.18
CA ASP A 275 -5.78 11.90 5.80
C ASP A 275 -5.82 11.69 4.28
N GLU A 276 -6.37 10.56 3.83
CA GLU A 276 -6.59 10.23 2.40
C GLU A 276 -5.30 10.26 1.56
N THR A 277 -4.15 10.01 2.19
CA THR A 277 -2.84 10.07 1.52
C THR A 277 -2.45 8.74 0.89
N PHE A 278 -1.62 8.79 -0.14
CA PHE A 278 -0.99 7.61 -0.72
C PHE A 278 0.52 7.81 -0.77
N VAL A 279 1.27 6.93 -0.11
CA VAL A 279 2.73 6.96 -0.06
C VAL A 279 3.30 5.60 -0.46
N TYR A 280 4.23 5.56 -1.40
CA TYR A 280 4.91 4.32 -1.77
C TYR A 280 6.38 4.54 -2.10
N GLY A 281 7.29 3.78 -1.49
CA GLY A 281 8.70 3.78 -1.84
C GLY A 281 9.62 3.84 -0.62
N ASP A 282 10.71 4.60 -0.72
CA ASP A 282 11.81 4.60 0.26
C ASP A 282 11.91 5.96 0.96
N ASN A 283 11.73 6.00 2.28
CA ASN A 283 11.89 7.21 3.11
C ASN A 283 11.06 8.41 2.62
N ASN A 284 9.83 8.17 2.18
CA ASN A 284 8.91 9.23 1.77
C ASN A 284 8.09 9.72 2.96
N ILE A 285 7.84 11.04 3.04
CA ILE A 285 7.07 11.66 4.12
C ILE A 285 5.95 12.53 3.52
N ALA A 286 4.71 12.24 3.89
CA ALA A 286 3.53 12.99 3.45
C ALA A 286 2.66 13.47 4.63
N TYR A 287 2.62 14.79 4.85
CA TYR A 287 1.77 15.43 5.87
C TYR A 287 0.50 16.06 5.29
N GLY A 288 0.47 16.35 3.99
CA GLY A 288 -0.68 17.01 3.37
C GLY A 288 -1.87 16.06 3.18
N VAL A 289 -3.08 16.49 3.57
CA VAL A 289 -4.32 15.75 3.31
C VAL A 289 -4.52 15.51 1.81
N GLY A 290 -4.92 14.30 1.41
CA GLY A 290 -5.15 13.94 0.01
C GLY A 290 -3.89 13.96 -0.85
N SER A 291 -2.70 13.98 -0.25
CA SER A 291 -1.43 14.02 -0.99
C SER A 291 -0.98 12.64 -1.48
N PHE A 292 -0.23 12.65 -2.58
CA PHE A 292 0.31 11.46 -3.23
C PHE A 292 1.84 11.58 -3.28
N ALA A 293 2.58 10.59 -2.80
CA ALA A 293 4.04 10.59 -2.82
C ALA A 293 4.59 9.24 -3.25
N THR A 294 5.46 9.23 -4.26
CA THR A 294 6.18 8.01 -4.66
C THR A 294 7.62 8.29 -5.07
N GLY A 295 8.48 7.30 -4.85
CA GLY A 295 9.91 7.36 -5.16
C GLY A 295 10.76 7.23 -3.91
N ARG A 296 11.79 8.08 -3.77
CA ARG A 296 12.78 8.00 -2.68
C ARG A 296 13.04 9.36 -2.04
N TYR A 297 13.05 9.46 -0.73
CA TYR A 297 13.31 10.70 0.01
C TYR A 297 12.42 11.88 -0.43
N THR A 298 11.15 11.61 -0.74
CA THR A 298 10.19 12.66 -1.10
C THR A 298 9.54 13.27 0.14
N TYR A 299 9.18 14.54 0.06
CA TYR A 299 8.60 15.30 1.17
C TYR A 299 7.43 16.18 0.70
N THR A 300 6.21 15.90 1.19
CA THR A 300 4.99 16.68 0.91
C THR A 300 4.38 17.18 2.21
N ILE A 301 4.04 18.47 2.27
CA ILE A 301 3.41 19.09 3.45
C ILE A 301 2.03 19.68 3.18
N HIS A 302 1.70 20.01 1.93
CA HIS A 302 0.47 20.74 1.61
C HIS A 302 -0.60 19.81 1.02
N PRO A 303 -1.89 20.12 1.26
CA PRO A 303 -3.00 19.31 0.77
C PRO A 303 -3.02 19.17 -0.74
N TYR A 304 -3.49 18.00 -1.19
CA TYR A 304 -3.72 17.64 -2.59
C TYR A 304 -2.48 17.78 -3.49
N SER A 305 -1.29 17.70 -2.92
CA SER A 305 -0.04 17.73 -3.68
C SER A 305 0.35 16.33 -4.16
N SER A 306 0.96 16.23 -5.33
CA SER A 306 1.45 14.98 -5.93
C SER A 306 2.96 15.05 -6.17
N VAL A 307 3.71 14.07 -5.68
CA VAL A 307 5.17 14.06 -5.71
C VAL A 307 5.70 12.75 -6.27
N PHE A 308 6.58 12.85 -7.27
CA PHE A 308 7.23 11.69 -7.90
C PHE A 308 8.74 11.92 -8.02
N GLY A 309 9.55 10.95 -7.60
CA GLY A 309 10.99 10.93 -7.92
C GLY A 309 11.90 10.86 -6.70
N SER A 310 13.05 11.55 -6.74
CA SER A 310 14.12 11.38 -5.74
C SER A 310 14.52 12.69 -5.06
N GLY A 311 14.42 12.76 -3.73
CA GLY A 311 14.81 13.95 -2.97
C GLY A 311 13.94 15.17 -3.23
N THR A 312 12.74 14.99 -3.77
CA THR A 312 11.83 16.09 -4.13
C THR A 312 11.04 16.61 -2.93
N LYS A 313 10.83 17.92 -2.87
CA LYS A 313 10.07 18.63 -1.84
C LYS A 313 8.94 19.40 -2.50
N SER A 314 7.70 19.12 -2.11
CA SER A 314 6.52 19.84 -2.60
C SER A 314 5.86 20.62 -1.48
N THR A 315 5.97 21.95 -1.54
CA THR A 315 5.34 22.87 -0.58
C THR A 315 4.26 23.74 -1.19
N GLY A 316 3.85 23.51 -2.44
CA GLY A 316 2.67 24.13 -3.03
C GLY A 316 1.40 23.34 -2.71
N GLN A 317 0.29 24.03 -2.45
CA GLN A 317 -1.03 23.40 -2.38
C GLN A 317 -1.54 23.06 -3.79
N ASN A 318 -2.22 21.92 -3.96
CA ASN A 318 -2.72 21.43 -5.25
C ASN A 318 -1.61 21.31 -6.33
N SER A 319 -0.36 21.11 -5.90
CA SER A 319 0.79 21.14 -6.81
C SER A 319 1.22 19.74 -7.24
N MET A 320 1.96 19.66 -8.35
CA MET A 320 2.65 18.46 -8.76
C MET A 320 4.16 18.71 -8.89
N THR A 321 4.98 17.89 -8.23
CA THR A 321 6.44 17.97 -8.31
C THR A 321 7.00 16.65 -8.80
N VAL A 322 7.82 16.68 -9.86
CA VAL A 322 8.45 15.50 -10.46
C VAL A 322 9.96 15.67 -10.59
N GLY A 323 10.69 14.57 -10.71
CA GLY A 323 12.13 14.58 -11.03
C GLY A 323 13.01 14.38 -9.80
N GLN A 324 14.08 15.17 -9.67
CA GLN A 324 15.01 15.03 -8.56
C GLN A 324 15.45 16.37 -7.96
N HIS A 325 15.58 16.38 -6.64
CA HIS A 325 16.10 17.51 -5.85
C HIS A 325 15.63 18.89 -6.37
N ASN A 326 14.31 19.06 -6.53
CA ASN A 326 13.74 20.33 -6.98
C ASN A 326 14.08 21.46 -5.99
N LEU A 327 14.17 22.68 -6.53
CA LEU A 327 14.14 23.90 -5.74
C LEU A 327 12.70 24.15 -5.29
N ASP A 328 12.50 24.17 -3.99
CA ASP A 328 11.19 24.25 -3.37
C ASP A 328 10.53 25.63 -3.54
N SER A 329 9.21 25.66 -3.73
CA SER A 329 8.46 26.88 -4.00
C SER A 329 6.97 26.69 -3.70
N SER A 330 6.47 27.40 -2.70
CA SER A 330 5.09 27.27 -2.21
C SER A 330 4.02 27.83 -3.16
N ASN A 331 4.41 28.69 -4.09
CA ASN A 331 3.51 29.24 -5.11
C ASN A 331 3.55 28.48 -6.44
N SER A 332 4.18 27.30 -6.49
CA SER A 332 4.23 26.48 -7.70
C SER A 332 3.06 25.51 -7.79
N LEU A 333 2.46 25.41 -8.98
CA LEU A 333 1.46 24.41 -9.35
C LEU A 333 2.09 23.18 -10.00
N PHE A 334 3.17 23.35 -10.76
CA PHE A 334 3.90 22.24 -11.36
C PHE A 334 5.41 22.51 -11.38
N VAL A 335 6.22 21.55 -10.96
CA VAL A 335 7.68 21.66 -10.87
C VAL A 335 8.35 20.40 -11.42
N VAL A 336 9.34 20.59 -12.29
CA VAL A 336 10.26 19.53 -12.71
C VAL A 336 11.63 19.83 -12.11
N GLY A 337 12.01 19.06 -11.09
CA GLY A 337 13.32 19.14 -10.44
C GLY A 337 14.42 18.44 -11.25
N ASN A 338 15.57 19.09 -11.36
CA ASN A 338 16.77 18.53 -11.98
C ASN A 338 18.03 18.76 -11.14
N GLY A 339 17.87 19.02 -9.84
CA GLY A 339 18.98 19.17 -8.92
C GLY A 339 19.77 17.86 -8.76
N THR A 340 21.01 17.96 -8.30
CA THR A 340 21.90 16.80 -8.17
C THR A 340 22.08 16.33 -6.73
N SER A 341 21.67 17.13 -5.75
CA SER A 341 21.75 16.81 -4.31
C SER A 341 20.86 17.74 -3.49
N ASP A 342 20.71 17.47 -2.20
CA ASP A 342 19.99 18.36 -1.29
C ASP A 342 20.63 19.74 -1.11
N THR A 343 21.92 19.85 -1.37
CA THR A 343 22.68 21.11 -1.35
C THR A 343 22.73 21.81 -2.71
N ASN A 344 22.40 21.10 -3.80
CA ASN A 344 22.39 21.63 -5.16
C ASN A 344 21.04 21.35 -5.83
N ARG A 345 20.02 22.07 -5.34
CA ARG A 345 18.64 21.95 -5.81
C ARG A 345 18.37 22.90 -6.97
N SER A 346 17.70 22.40 -8.01
CA SER A 346 17.33 23.21 -9.18
C SER A 346 16.05 22.70 -9.83
N ASN A 347 15.39 23.60 -10.57
CA ASN A 347 14.21 23.28 -11.38
C ASN A 347 14.56 23.45 -12.86
N ALA A 348 14.20 22.46 -13.67
CA ALA A 348 14.22 22.57 -15.14
C ALA A 348 13.00 23.32 -15.66
N PHE A 349 11.86 23.21 -14.95
CA PHE A 349 10.60 23.81 -15.33
C PHE A 349 9.76 24.12 -14.09
N GLN A 350 9.06 25.25 -14.09
CA GLN A 350 8.14 25.61 -13.02
C GLN A 350 6.96 26.42 -13.56
N VAL A 351 5.76 26.06 -13.14
CA VAL A 351 4.52 26.82 -13.38
C VAL A 351 4.01 27.34 -12.04
N LYS A 352 3.81 28.64 -11.92
CA LYS A 352 3.33 29.30 -10.69
C LYS A 352 1.82 29.51 -10.70
N ASN A 353 1.26 29.71 -9.52
CA ASN A 353 -0.16 29.96 -9.31
C ASN A 353 -0.64 31.34 -9.80
N ASP A 354 0.28 32.26 -10.12
CA ASP A 354 0.00 33.54 -10.77
C ASP A 354 -0.01 33.46 -12.31
N GLY A 355 0.17 32.26 -12.87
CA GLY A 355 0.24 32.00 -14.31
C GLY A 355 1.65 32.13 -14.91
N THR A 356 2.64 32.53 -14.14
CA THR A 356 4.03 32.64 -14.62
C THR A 356 4.62 31.25 -14.88
N VAL A 357 5.26 31.07 -16.04
CA VAL A 357 6.04 29.88 -16.39
C VAL A 357 7.53 30.24 -16.37
N LEU A 358 8.32 29.52 -15.59
CA LEU A 358 9.76 29.67 -15.51
C LEU A 358 10.47 28.49 -16.18
N LEU A 359 11.42 28.81 -17.06
CA LEU A 359 12.35 27.90 -17.72
C LEU A 359 13.78 28.34 -17.40
N PRO A 360 14.31 27.98 -16.22
CA PRO A 360 15.67 28.38 -15.85
C PRO A 360 16.68 27.78 -16.83
N ASN A 361 17.69 28.56 -17.22
CA ASN A 361 18.76 28.15 -18.14
C ASN A 361 18.34 27.88 -19.59
N LEU A 362 17.36 28.64 -20.13
CA LEU A 362 17.09 28.70 -21.57
C LEU A 362 18.24 29.43 -22.31
N ALA A 363 19.40 28.75 -22.40
CA ALA A 363 20.68 29.13 -23.01
C ALA A 363 21.35 30.44 -22.53
N ASN A 364 22.51 30.31 -21.87
CA ASN A 364 23.49 31.39 -21.63
C ASN A 364 23.02 32.65 -20.88
N GLY A 365 21.93 32.58 -20.10
CA GLY A 365 21.56 33.64 -19.16
C GLY A 365 20.71 34.79 -19.72
N GLU A 366 20.14 34.64 -20.92
CA GLU A 366 19.16 35.59 -21.46
C GLU A 366 17.86 34.85 -21.80
N THR A 367 16.71 35.48 -21.56
CA THR A 367 15.38 34.91 -21.83
C THR A 367 15.07 35.02 -23.32
N GLN A 368 14.92 33.89 -24.01
CA GLN A 368 14.40 33.84 -25.39
C GLN A 368 12.89 33.63 -25.40
N ASP A 369 12.17 34.37 -26.24
CA ASP A 369 10.75 34.13 -26.51
C ASP A 369 10.59 32.76 -27.18
N LEU A 370 10.09 31.77 -26.43
CA LEU A 370 9.52 30.54 -27.00
C LEU A 370 8.17 30.88 -27.61
N GLN A 371 8.16 31.34 -28.86
CA GLN A 371 6.92 31.48 -29.61
C GLN A 371 6.47 30.09 -30.08
N LEU A 372 5.26 29.69 -29.74
CA LEU A 372 4.61 28.50 -30.28
C LEU A 372 3.70 28.92 -31.43
N ASP A 373 3.69 28.19 -32.55
CA ASP A 373 2.69 28.41 -33.59
C ASP A 373 1.29 27.94 -33.16
N ALA A 374 0.28 28.13 -34.02
CA ALA A 374 -1.11 27.75 -33.74
C ALA A 374 -1.30 26.25 -33.46
N ASP A 375 -0.32 25.42 -33.83
CA ASP A 375 -0.30 23.97 -33.63
C ASP A 375 0.66 23.55 -32.49
N GLY A 376 1.36 24.50 -31.85
CA GLY A 376 2.23 24.28 -30.69
C GLY A 376 3.72 24.05 -31.01
N ALA A 377 4.23 24.35 -32.20
CA ALA A 377 5.65 24.19 -32.55
C ALA A 377 6.48 25.44 -32.21
N VAL A 378 7.69 25.24 -31.69
CA VAL A 378 8.62 26.33 -31.32
C VAL A 378 9.15 27.06 -32.56
N ILE A 379 8.91 28.36 -32.64
CA ILE A 379 9.32 29.26 -33.72
C ILE A 379 10.74 29.76 -33.44
N VAL A 380 11.71 29.28 -34.22
CA VAL A 380 13.05 29.88 -34.31
C VAL A 380 13.09 30.70 -35.60
N LYS A 381 13.07 32.05 -35.52
CA LYS A 381 13.24 32.91 -36.71
C LYS A 381 14.73 32.96 -37.11
N PRO A 382 15.14 32.50 -38.30
CA PRO A 382 16.52 32.63 -38.74
C PRO A 382 16.83 34.08 -39.16
N ILE A 383 17.89 34.68 -38.60
CA ILE A 383 18.44 35.97 -39.04
C ILE A 383 18.95 35.81 -40.48
N GLN A 384 18.43 36.61 -41.41
CA GLN A 384 18.85 36.58 -42.82
C GLN A 384 19.75 37.78 -43.12
N THR A 385 20.98 37.52 -43.58
CA THR A 385 21.87 38.57 -44.12
C THR A 385 21.38 39.00 -45.50
N LYS A 386 21.00 40.27 -45.66
CA LYS A 386 20.61 40.84 -46.96
C LYS A 386 21.68 41.79 -47.51
N LYS A 387 21.71 41.93 -48.83
CA LYS A 387 22.64 42.80 -49.56
C LYS A 387 21.86 43.82 -50.39
N LEU A 388 22.09 45.10 -50.14
CA LEU A 388 21.67 46.18 -51.01
C LEU A 388 22.85 46.53 -51.93
N VAL A 389 22.67 46.42 -53.24
CA VAL A 389 23.67 46.82 -54.24
C VAL A 389 23.08 47.89 -55.13
N LEU A 390 23.75 49.03 -55.23
CA LEU A 390 23.49 50.09 -56.18
C LEU A 390 24.59 50.02 -57.24
N SER A 391 24.26 49.63 -58.47
CA SER A 391 25.21 49.43 -59.58
C SER A 391 24.74 50.13 -60.86
N GLY A 392 25.64 50.31 -61.84
CA GLY A 392 25.32 50.94 -63.12
C GLY A 392 25.28 52.48 -63.06
N LEU A 393 25.99 53.08 -62.11
CA LEU A 393 26.10 54.52 -61.94
C LEU A 393 26.86 55.12 -63.15
N ASN A 394 26.13 55.75 -64.08
CA ASN A 394 26.69 56.53 -65.20
C ASN A 394 26.57 58.02 -64.89
N LEU A 395 27.69 58.74 -64.96
CA LEU A 395 27.72 60.20 -64.86
C LEU A 395 27.30 60.77 -66.22
N VAL A 396 26.21 61.53 -66.25
CA VAL A 396 25.76 62.25 -67.46
C VAL A 396 26.04 63.74 -67.21
N PRO A 397 26.96 64.37 -67.95
CA PRO A 397 27.16 65.80 -67.86
C PRO A 397 26.01 66.52 -68.56
N GLU A 398 25.19 67.27 -67.82
CA GLU A 398 24.35 68.33 -68.39
C GLU A 398 24.60 69.65 -67.65
N GLY A 399 24.63 70.73 -68.41
CA GLY A 399 25.15 72.03 -67.98
C GLY A 399 24.49 72.60 -66.72
N GLU A 400 25.33 73.20 -65.88
CA GLU A 400 25.01 74.25 -64.89
C GLU A 400 23.69 74.09 -64.11
N SER A 401 23.38 72.91 -63.60
CA SER A 401 22.67 72.72 -62.32
C SER A 401 22.53 71.23 -61.96
N PHE A 402 23.38 70.79 -61.01
CA PHE A 402 23.37 69.48 -60.33
C PHE A 402 23.59 68.23 -61.22
N GLU A 403 24.76 67.61 -61.11
CA GLU A 403 24.98 66.24 -61.58
C GLU A 403 24.21 65.26 -60.68
N TYR A 404 23.24 64.53 -61.24
CA TYR A 404 22.53 63.47 -60.53
C TYR A 404 22.86 62.11 -61.14
N ILE A 405 23.01 61.09 -60.30
CA ILE A 405 23.03 59.70 -60.76
C ILE A 405 21.67 59.07 -60.46
N LYS A 406 20.99 58.58 -61.50
CA LYS A 406 19.72 57.85 -61.38
C LYS A 406 19.98 56.35 -61.40
N SER A 407 19.75 55.67 -60.28
CA SER A 407 19.61 54.21 -60.24
C SER A 407 18.13 53.85 -60.07
N SER A 408 17.75 52.58 -60.33
CA SER A 408 16.38 52.10 -60.15
C SER A 408 15.87 52.19 -58.69
N ASN A 409 16.77 52.38 -57.71
CA ASN A 409 16.47 52.28 -56.28
C ASN A 409 16.87 53.53 -55.45
N GLY A 410 17.22 54.64 -56.10
CA GLY A 410 17.56 55.90 -55.42
C GLY A 410 18.37 56.88 -56.28
N LEU A 411 18.25 58.18 -55.97
CA LEU A 411 18.95 59.30 -56.62
C LEU A 411 20.20 59.67 -55.80
N ALA A 412 21.39 59.73 -56.42
CA ALA A 412 22.55 60.38 -55.83
C ALA A 412 22.64 61.83 -56.32
N VAL A 413 22.97 62.77 -55.43
CA VAL A 413 22.97 64.22 -55.69
C VAL A 413 24.37 64.79 -55.47
N LEU A 414 24.91 65.53 -56.44
CA LEU A 414 26.09 66.35 -56.25
C LEU A 414 25.70 67.71 -55.64
N GLN A 415 26.21 68.02 -54.44
CA GLN A 415 26.03 69.33 -53.81
C GLN A 415 27.37 69.84 -53.27
N SER A 416 27.77 71.03 -53.73
CA SER A 416 29.01 71.71 -53.29
C SER A 416 30.28 70.83 -53.38
N GLY A 417 30.40 70.04 -54.45
CA GLY A 417 31.56 69.14 -54.69
C GLY A 417 31.52 67.80 -53.97
N ASN A 418 30.45 67.52 -53.21
CA ASN A 418 30.25 66.27 -52.47
C ASN A 418 29.07 65.47 -53.03
N TRP A 419 29.23 64.16 -53.13
CA TRP A 419 28.19 63.25 -53.59
C TRP A 419 27.43 62.68 -52.40
N PHE A 420 26.12 62.87 -52.40
CA PHE A 420 25.22 62.36 -51.36
C PHE A 420 24.29 61.30 -51.92
N MET A 421 24.23 60.14 -51.27
CA MET A 421 23.36 59.05 -51.66
C MET A 421 22.56 58.51 -50.46
N PRO A 422 21.23 58.62 -50.47
CA PRO A 422 20.42 58.12 -49.36
C PRO A 422 20.43 56.59 -49.33
N ILE A 423 20.55 56.03 -48.13
CA ILE A 423 20.34 54.61 -47.85
C ILE A 423 18.98 54.45 -47.17
N ASN A 424 18.10 53.63 -47.76
CA ASN A 424 16.84 53.24 -47.14
C ASN A 424 16.93 51.78 -46.70
N LEU A 425 16.94 51.53 -45.39
CA LEU A 425 16.97 50.21 -44.76
C LEU A 425 15.82 50.12 -43.75
N PRO A 426 15.31 48.91 -43.45
CA PRO A 426 14.30 48.71 -42.41
C PRO A 426 14.76 49.27 -41.06
N GLU A 427 13.82 49.75 -40.25
CA GLU A 427 14.10 50.14 -38.86
C GLU A 427 14.75 48.98 -38.10
N GLY A 428 15.79 49.28 -37.32
CA GLY A 428 16.48 48.27 -36.51
C GLY A 428 17.47 47.41 -37.30
N ALA A 429 17.59 47.60 -38.62
CA ALA A 429 18.62 46.94 -39.41
C ALA A 429 20.03 47.27 -38.88
N ILE A 430 20.94 46.31 -38.92
CA ILE A 430 22.34 46.49 -38.51
C ILE A 430 23.21 46.44 -39.76
N ILE A 431 23.83 47.56 -40.13
CA ILE A 431 24.84 47.56 -41.20
C ILE A 431 26.08 46.82 -40.68
N LYS A 432 26.45 45.75 -41.40
CA LYS A 432 27.63 44.91 -41.13
C LYS A 432 28.81 45.24 -42.02
N ARG A 433 28.56 45.67 -43.25
CA ARG A 433 29.63 46.04 -44.19
C ARG A 433 29.17 47.07 -45.20
N LEU A 434 30.03 48.04 -45.47
CA LEU A 434 29.92 48.96 -46.60
C LEU A 434 31.01 48.62 -47.61
N SER A 435 30.67 48.59 -48.89
CA SER A 435 31.64 48.46 -49.96
C SER A 435 31.44 49.51 -51.04
N PHE A 436 32.53 50.07 -51.54
CA PHE A 436 32.53 51.10 -52.58
C PHE A 436 33.40 50.65 -53.74
N ILE A 437 32.89 50.78 -54.96
CA ILE A 437 33.61 50.53 -56.21
C ILE A 437 33.72 51.84 -56.97
N TYR A 438 34.93 52.35 -57.12
CA TYR A 438 35.22 53.67 -57.71
C TYR A 438 36.54 53.64 -58.48
N LYS A 439 36.73 54.60 -59.39
CA LYS A 439 38.00 54.85 -60.06
C LYS A 439 38.55 56.18 -59.57
N ASP A 440 39.74 56.14 -58.97
CA ASP A 440 40.46 57.34 -58.57
C ASP A 440 41.45 57.72 -59.67
N THR A 441 41.33 58.95 -60.16
CA THR A 441 42.28 59.56 -61.10
C THR A 441 42.94 60.80 -60.50
N SER A 442 42.69 61.07 -59.22
CA SER A 442 43.16 62.26 -58.53
C SER A 442 44.52 62.03 -57.88
N VAL A 443 45.19 63.13 -57.52
CA VAL A 443 46.43 63.12 -56.72
C VAL A 443 46.15 63.14 -55.21
N ALA A 444 44.88 63.21 -54.79
CA ALA A 444 44.45 63.34 -53.40
C ALA A 444 43.65 62.11 -52.96
N ASN A 445 43.51 61.91 -51.65
CA ASN A 445 42.67 60.84 -51.12
C ASN A 445 41.18 61.20 -51.25
N VAL A 446 40.35 60.22 -51.55
CA VAL A 446 38.88 60.30 -51.55
C VAL A 446 38.37 59.88 -50.18
N THR A 447 37.50 60.68 -49.58
CA THR A 447 36.88 60.36 -48.29
C THR A 447 35.45 59.87 -48.48
N PHE A 448 35.13 58.72 -47.91
CA PHE A 448 33.78 58.17 -47.83
C PHE A 448 33.30 58.26 -46.39
N SER A 449 32.10 58.78 -46.18
CA SER A 449 31.49 58.87 -44.86
C SER A 449 30.05 58.37 -44.88
N LEU A 450 29.68 57.55 -43.89
CA LEU A 450 28.28 57.31 -43.58
C LEU A 450 27.82 58.40 -42.63
N ILE A 451 26.77 59.11 -43.03
CA ILE A 451 26.23 60.23 -42.30
C ILE A 451 24.79 59.92 -41.91
N ARG A 452 24.42 60.25 -40.68
CA ARG A 452 23.05 60.20 -40.19
C ARG A 452 22.55 61.62 -39.95
N THR A 453 21.39 61.94 -40.49
CA THR A 453 20.69 63.20 -40.22
C THR A 453 19.41 62.88 -39.46
N SER A 454 19.24 63.47 -38.29
CA SER A 454 17.98 63.36 -37.54
C SER A 454 16.87 64.09 -38.30
N LEU A 455 15.75 63.42 -38.56
CA LEU A 455 14.57 64.07 -39.15
C LEU A 455 13.87 65.01 -38.16
N THR A 456 14.12 64.83 -36.87
CA THR A 456 13.50 65.63 -35.80
C THR A 456 14.27 66.93 -35.54
N THR A 457 15.60 66.89 -35.52
CA THR A 457 16.43 68.06 -35.19
C THR A 457 17.18 68.66 -36.38
N GLY A 458 17.18 67.98 -37.54
CA GLY A 458 17.99 68.35 -38.70
C GLY A 458 19.51 68.21 -38.48
N SER A 459 19.95 67.75 -37.30
CA SER A 459 21.37 67.63 -36.98
C SER A 459 21.99 66.44 -37.68
N THR A 460 23.22 66.64 -38.17
CA THR A 460 23.96 65.66 -38.96
C THR A 460 25.14 65.12 -38.17
N THR A 461 25.34 63.80 -38.17
CA THR A 461 26.41 63.10 -37.45
C THR A 461 27.10 62.11 -38.39
N THR A 462 28.43 62.15 -38.48
CA THR A 462 29.21 61.15 -39.21
C THR A 462 29.38 59.89 -38.36
N LEU A 463 28.86 58.76 -38.85
CA LEU A 463 28.89 57.46 -38.16
C LEU A 463 30.07 56.59 -38.56
N TYR A 464 30.59 56.79 -39.76
CA TYR A 464 31.77 56.09 -40.25
C TYR A 464 32.49 56.98 -41.26
N THR A 465 33.82 56.93 -41.27
CA THR A 465 34.65 57.61 -42.26
C THR A 465 35.76 56.68 -42.70
N TYR A 466 36.00 56.65 -44.01
CA TYR A 466 37.10 55.94 -44.63
C TYR A 466 37.80 56.87 -45.62
N ASN A 467 39.14 56.82 -45.68
CA ASN A 467 39.93 57.57 -46.64
C ASN A 467 40.63 56.59 -47.59
N SER A 468 40.51 56.79 -48.90
CA SER A 468 41.26 56.00 -49.88
C SER A 468 42.76 56.24 -49.76
N ILE A 469 43.54 55.30 -50.28
CA ILE A 469 44.98 55.44 -50.47
C ILE A 469 45.22 55.59 -51.97
N ASN A 470 45.90 56.66 -52.38
CA ASN A 470 46.21 56.95 -53.78
C ASN A 470 46.84 55.73 -54.48
N SER A 471 46.15 55.19 -55.47
CA SER A 471 46.67 54.11 -56.30
C SER A 471 46.06 54.20 -57.71
N GLY A 472 46.94 54.29 -58.71
CA GLY A 472 46.64 54.90 -60.01
C GLY A 472 45.46 54.32 -60.79
N ASN A 473 44.77 55.22 -61.51
CA ASN A 473 43.86 55.10 -62.67
C ASN A 473 43.09 53.79 -62.94
N THR A 474 42.85 52.96 -61.94
CA THR A 474 42.18 51.66 -62.02
C THR A 474 40.99 51.62 -61.07
N PHE A 475 40.00 50.75 -61.35
CA PHE A 475 38.87 50.56 -60.45
C PHE A 475 39.31 49.86 -59.17
N GLN A 476 38.90 50.39 -58.03
CA GLN A 476 39.19 49.85 -56.72
C GLN A 476 37.90 49.48 -56.01
N THR A 477 37.95 48.41 -55.21
CA THR A 477 36.89 48.05 -54.26
C THR A 477 37.42 48.25 -52.85
N ILE A 478 36.78 49.14 -52.10
CA ILE A 478 36.99 49.27 -50.66
C ILE A 478 35.89 48.51 -49.94
N ASN A 479 36.24 47.76 -48.91
CA ASN A 479 35.30 47.24 -47.93
C ASN A 479 35.59 47.89 -46.59
N SER A 480 34.56 48.25 -45.84
CA SER A 480 34.70 48.54 -44.43
C SER A 480 35.08 47.26 -43.68
N ASP A 481 35.70 47.43 -42.52
CA ASP A 481 35.77 46.38 -41.50
C ASP A 481 34.35 45.99 -41.04
N GLU A 482 34.25 44.98 -40.15
CA GLU A 482 32.95 44.61 -39.59
C GLU A 482 32.35 45.80 -38.83
N LEU A 483 31.24 46.31 -39.34
CA LEU A 483 30.47 47.40 -38.75
C LEU A 483 29.39 46.82 -37.85
N THR A 484 28.98 47.58 -36.83
CA THR A 484 27.76 47.32 -36.06
C THR A 484 27.06 48.65 -35.86
N ILE A 485 26.40 49.12 -36.92
CA ILE A 485 25.71 50.42 -36.92
C ILE A 485 24.20 50.15 -37.03
N PRO A 486 23.43 50.37 -35.95
CA PRO A 486 21.99 50.23 -35.98
C PRO A 486 21.34 51.39 -36.74
N ILE A 487 20.35 51.07 -37.56
CA ILE A 487 19.50 52.04 -38.24
C ILE A 487 18.42 52.52 -37.26
N ALA A 488 18.61 53.75 -36.81
CA ALA A 488 17.75 54.43 -35.86
C ALA A 488 16.51 54.97 -36.56
N ASN A 489 15.42 54.96 -35.81
CA ASN A 489 14.14 55.45 -36.29
C ASN A 489 14.16 56.97 -36.54
N PHE A 490 13.33 57.44 -37.47
CA PHE A 490 13.22 58.86 -37.83
C PHE A 490 14.57 59.54 -38.18
N SER A 491 15.47 58.82 -38.85
CA SER A 491 16.74 59.35 -39.33
C SER A 491 16.95 59.01 -40.79
N ASN A 492 17.50 59.96 -41.54
CA ASN A 492 17.98 59.69 -42.89
C ASN A 492 19.46 59.31 -42.83
N TYR A 493 19.81 58.22 -43.51
CA TYR A 493 21.18 57.78 -43.66
C TYR A 493 21.65 58.11 -45.06
N VAL A 494 22.82 58.73 -45.16
CA VAL A 494 23.38 59.19 -46.42
C VAL A 494 24.84 58.79 -46.49
N LEU A 495 25.22 58.19 -47.60
CA LEU A 495 26.62 58.02 -47.95
C LEU A 495 27.10 59.31 -48.61
N ASN A 496 28.08 59.92 -47.98
CA ASN A 496 28.76 61.09 -48.47
C ASN A 496 30.13 60.68 -49.03
N MET A 497 30.46 61.17 -50.22
CA MET A 497 31.78 61.03 -50.81
C MET A 497 32.33 62.43 -51.10
N ILE A 498 33.45 62.76 -50.44
CA ILE A 498 34.15 64.03 -50.57
C ILE A 498 35.35 63.80 -51.48
N THR A 499 35.42 64.56 -52.57
CA THR A 499 36.40 64.35 -53.63
C THR A 499 37.37 65.53 -53.70
N GLY A 500 38.67 65.26 -53.79
CA GLY A 500 39.66 66.26 -54.16
C GLY A 500 39.62 66.47 -55.67
N ASN A 501 38.78 67.38 -56.15
CA ASN A 501 38.77 67.99 -57.50
C ASN A 501 38.85 67.11 -58.78
N ASN A 502 38.89 65.78 -58.77
CA ASN A 502 38.80 64.97 -60.00
C ASN A 502 38.46 63.48 -59.74
N LEU A 503 37.17 63.14 -59.68
CA LEU A 503 36.72 61.75 -59.64
C LEU A 503 36.07 61.39 -60.98
N ASP A 504 36.74 60.53 -61.76
CA ASP A 504 36.30 60.14 -63.10
C ASP A 504 35.05 59.24 -63.09
N ALA A 505 34.84 58.44 -62.03
CA ALA A 505 33.73 57.46 -61.96
C ALA A 505 33.53 56.74 -60.60
N LEU A 506 32.39 56.94 -59.94
CA LEU A 506 31.81 55.99 -58.97
C LEU A 506 30.98 54.92 -59.73
N ARG A 507 31.12 53.63 -59.40
CA ARG A 507 30.47 52.53 -60.15
C ARG A 507 29.43 51.77 -59.37
N ALA A 508 29.74 51.44 -58.13
CA ALA A 508 28.79 50.73 -57.29
C ALA A 508 29.03 50.99 -55.81
N ILE A 509 27.95 50.85 -55.05
CA ILE A 509 27.98 50.86 -53.59
C ILE A 509 27.18 49.64 -53.12
N ARG A 510 27.74 48.92 -52.16
CA ARG A 510 27.10 47.77 -51.52
C ARG A 510 26.98 48.01 -50.02
N VAL A 511 25.81 47.70 -49.49
CA VAL A 511 25.52 47.70 -48.06
C VAL A 511 25.06 46.30 -47.69
N GLU A 512 25.80 45.63 -46.80
CA GLU A 512 25.39 44.35 -46.21
C GLU A 512 24.85 44.61 -44.81
N TYR A 513 23.64 44.12 -44.54
CA TYR A 513 22.94 44.38 -43.29
C TYR A 513 22.18 43.15 -42.80
N LEU A 514 21.96 43.10 -41.48
CA LEU A 514 21.07 42.16 -40.83
C LEU A 514 19.72 42.83 -40.65
N GLU A 515 18.65 42.14 -41.03
CA GLU A 515 17.29 42.55 -40.65
C GLU A 515 16.95 41.97 -39.27
N PRO A 516 16.25 42.74 -38.42
CA PRO A 516 15.77 42.29 -37.12
C PRO A 516 14.66 41.22 -37.22
#